data_AF-A0A535MWB5-F1
#
_entry.id   AF-A0A535MWB5-F1
#
_cell.length_a   1.000
_cell.length_b   1.000
_cell.length_c   1.000
_cell.angle_alpha   90.00
_cell.angle_beta   90.00
_cell.angle_gamma   90.00
#
_symmetry.space_group_name_H-M   'P 1'
#
loop_
_entity.id
_entity.type
_entity.pdbx_description
1 polymer ?
#
loop_
_entity_poly.entity_id
_entity_poly.type
_entity_poly.pdbx_seq_one_letter_code
_entity_poly.pdbx_strand_id
1 'polypeptide(L)'
;MNDKPENRVEKIVQDLLRGRRLKLRGGDAEEKAAITAAARLAGARQGPQRMSSGFRKRLARALEQAPSEGWITRRAALVAGLGLAAGAAGGGVLGRALEPRPAAASVEPIVPMHARWIDVAAMSDLVEGQGKRVTAGSIGAYVFRRGDTVSAVSSICSHLPCELSWDDGGHLACPCHPARFTPEGHPMGSYGLPSLNPVHARVTAEGRIDGILGAALRRNLERAGVIADHRLEGRRIDRVLDDIFALQAQLLGQEPEDSRHHNGQ
;
A
#
# COMPACT_ATOMS: atom_id res chain seq x y z
N MET A 1 -7.49 -46.99 -39.95
CA MET A 1 -6.06 -47.09 -39.58
C MET A 1 -5.96 -46.77 -38.10
N ASN A 2 -5.84 -47.81 -37.27
CA ASN A 2 -5.66 -47.65 -35.82
C ASN A 2 -4.22 -47.20 -35.55
N ASP A 3 -4.02 -45.95 -35.15
CA ASP A 3 -2.74 -45.55 -34.55
C ASP A 3 -2.63 -46.27 -33.20
N LYS A 4 -1.56 -47.06 -33.05
CA LYS A 4 -1.24 -47.74 -31.80
C LYS A 4 -1.09 -46.71 -30.66
N PRO A 5 -1.44 -47.06 -29.41
CA PRO A 5 -1.36 -46.13 -28.27
C PRO A 5 0.03 -45.49 -28.12
N GLU A 6 1.10 -46.24 -28.35
CA GLU A 6 2.48 -45.73 -28.35
C GLU A 6 2.72 -44.54 -29.31
N ASN A 7 2.17 -44.60 -30.54
CA ASN A 7 2.30 -43.53 -31.54
C ASN A 7 1.53 -42.27 -31.15
N ARG A 8 0.50 -42.41 -30.32
CA ARG A 8 -0.38 -41.32 -29.92
C ARG A 8 0.22 -40.48 -28.81
N VAL A 9 0.81 -41.12 -27.79
CA VAL A 9 1.61 -40.43 -26.76
C VAL A 9 2.73 -39.66 -27.41
N GLU A 10 3.47 -40.32 -28.30
CA GLU A 10 4.62 -39.71 -28.95
C GLU A 10 4.22 -38.46 -29.74
N LYS A 11 3.08 -38.49 -30.43
CA LYS A 11 2.51 -37.32 -31.11
C LYS A 11 2.13 -36.20 -30.14
N ILE A 12 1.50 -36.52 -29.01
CA ILE A 12 1.14 -35.55 -27.97
C ILE A 12 2.40 -34.88 -27.40
N VAL A 13 3.41 -35.68 -27.05
CA VAL A 13 4.71 -35.22 -26.55
C VAL A 13 5.40 -34.34 -27.59
N GLN A 14 5.40 -34.74 -28.86
CA GLN A 14 5.99 -33.99 -29.95
C GLN A 14 5.28 -32.67 -30.25
N ASP A 15 3.95 -32.61 -30.14
CA ASP A 15 3.17 -31.37 -30.32
C ASP A 15 3.44 -30.40 -29.17
N LEU A 16 3.51 -30.92 -27.94
CA LEU A 16 3.83 -30.18 -26.73
C LEU A 16 5.23 -29.55 -26.79
N LEU A 17 6.24 -30.34 -27.19
CA LEU A 17 7.62 -29.87 -27.36
C LEU A 17 7.76 -28.81 -28.46
N ARG A 18 6.84 -28.78 -29.43
CA ARG A 18 6.78 -27.77 -30.50
C ARG A 18 5.82 -26.61 -30.19
N GLY A 19 5.29 -26.53 -28.96
CA GLY A 19 4.39 -25.46 -28.52
C GLY A 19 3.02 -25.45 -29.22
N ARG A 20 2.58 -26.58 -29.80
CA ARG A 20 1.31 -26.69 -30.51
C ARG A 20 0.16 -26.99 -29.55
N ARG A 21 -1.06 -26.59 -29.94
CA ARG A 21 -2.28 -26.83 -29.16
C ARG A 21 -2.61 -28.33 -29.10
N LEU A 22 -2.70 -28.87 -27.89
CA LEU A 22 -2.99 -30.29 -27.66
C LEU A 22 -4.47 -30.63 -27.85
N LYS A 23 -4.75 -31.84 -28.34
CA LYS A 23 -6.09 -32.43 -28.43
C LYS A 23 -6.14 -33.76 -27.66
N LEU A 24 -6.45 -33.68 -26.37
CA LEU A 24 -6.53 -34.83 -25.47
C LEU A 24 -7.91 -35.51 -25.55
N ARG A 25 -7.97 -36.83 -25.33
CA ARG A 25 -9.20 -37.64 -25.25
C ARG A 25 -9.17 -38.54 -24.01
N GLY A 26 -10.30 -39.15 -23.67
CA GLY A 26 -10.45 -39.98 -22.46
C GLY A 26 -9.45 -41.14 -22.35
N GLY A 27 -8.99 -41.71 -23.47
CA GLY A 27 -7.97 -42.77 -23.49
C GLY A 27 -6.55 -42.32 -23.10
N ASP A 28 -6.29 -41.01 -22.98
CA ASP A 28 -4.96 -40.47 -22.65
C ASP A 28 -4.74 -40.42 -21.12
N ALA A 29 -5.74 -40.83 -20.35
CA ALA A 29 -5.71 -40.81 -18.89
C ALA A 29 -4.72 -41.83 -18.31
N GLU A 30 -4.56 -42.99 -18.96
CA GLU A 30 -3.57 -44.02 -18.57
C GLU A 30 -2.13 -43.53 -18.83
N GLU A 31 -1.95 -42.67 -19.84
CA GLU A 31 -0.65 -42.15 -20.27
C GLU A 31 -0.33 -40.78 -19.65
N LYS A 32 -1.16 -40.34 -18.68
CA LYS A 32 -1.07 -39.07 -17.96
C LYS A 32 0.33 -38.79 -17.42
N ALA A 33 1.03 -39.80 -16.93
CA ALA A 33 2.38 -39.65 -16.38
C ALA A 33 3.39 -39.18 -17.45
N ALA A 34 3.37 -39.80 -18.63
CA ALA A 34 4.25 -39.45 -19.75
C ALA A 34 3.94 -38.05 -20.30
N ILE A 35 2.65 -37.74 -20.46
CA ILE A 35 2.19 -36.43 -20.93
C ILE A 35 2.58 -35.32 -19.93
N THR A 36 2.46 -35.59 -18.62
CA THR A 36 2.86 -34.65 -17.57
C THR A 36 4.38 -34.43 -17.54
N ALA A 37 5.17 -35.49 -17.72
CA ALA A 37 6.63 -35.39 -17.78
C ALA A 37 7.08 -34.55 -18.98
N ALA A 38 6.47 -34.76 -20.15
CA ALA A 38 6.74 -33.95 -21.33
C ALA A 38 6.31 -32.48 -21.15
N ALA A 39 5.20 -32.22 -20.45
CA ALA A 39 4.71 -30.85 -20.24
C ALA A 39 5.66 -30.04 -19.35
N ARG A 40 6.23 -30.70 -18.34
CA ARG A 40 7.29 -30.12 -17.50
C ARG A 40 8.54 -29.81 -18.32
N LEU A 41 8.94 -30.72 -19.21
CA LEU A 41 10.10 -30.51 -20.08
C LEU A 41 9.89 -29.39 -21.11
N ALA A 42 8.68 -29.31 -21.69
CA ALA A 42 8.32 -28.24 -22.63
C ALA A 42 8.22 -26.87 -21.93
N GLY A 43 7.70 -26.84 -20.71
CA GLY A 43 7.66 -25.65 -19.86
C GLY A 43 9.05 -25.18 -19.42
N ALA A 44 9.99 -26.09 -19.21
CA ALA A 44 11.38 -25.76 -18.89
C ALA A 44 12.15 -25.15 -20.09
N ARG A 45 11.74 -25.43 -21.33
CA ARG A 45 12.36 -24.89 -22.56
C ARG A 45 11.86 -23.50 -22.95
N GLN A 46 10.67 -23.13 -22.50
CA GLN A 46 10.08 -21.83 -22.79
C GLN A 46 10.35 -20.95 -21.57
N GLY A 47 11.22 -19.94 -21.72
CA GLY A 47 11.57 -18.99 -20.66
C GLY A 47 10.35 -18.32 -19.98
N PRO A 48 10.60 -17.38 -19.04
CA PRO A 48 9.59 -16.94 -18.07
C PRO A 48 8.24 -16.66 -18.71
N GLN A 49 7.23 -17.45 -18.35
CA GLN A 49 5.86 -17.27 -18.83
C GLN A 49 5.35 -15.91 -18.33
N ARG A 50 5.53 -14.85 -19.14
CA ARG A 50 4.98 -13.54 -18.84
C ARG A 50 3.46 -13.65 -18.89
N MET A 51 2.81 -13.42 -17.74
CA MET A 51 1.35 -13.33 -17.70
C MET A 51 0.87 -12.29 -18.72
N SER A 52 -0.10 -12.69 -19.54
CA SER A 52 -0.76 -11.76 -20.45
C SER A 52 -1.41 -10.62 -19.66
N SER A 53 -1.34 -9.41 -20.20
CA SER A 53 -1.95 -8.21 -19.61
C SER A 53 -3.44 -8.39 -19.31
N GLY A 54 -4.13 -9.21 -20.10
CA GLY A 54 -5.54 -9.55 -19.90
C GLY A 54 -5.81 -10.40 -18.65
N PHE A 55 -4.91 -11.33 -18.31
CA PHE A 55 -5.05 -12.14 -17.09
C PHE A 55 -4.85 -11.27 -15.83
N ARG A 56 -3.86 -10.38 -15.84
CA ARG A 56 -3.58 -9.44 -14.72
C ARG A 56 -4.80 -8.58 -14.39
N LYS A 57 -5.43 -7.99 -15.41
CA LYS A 57 -6.64 -7.15 -15.23
C LYS A 57 -7.82 -7.92 -14.66
N ARG A 58 -8.01 -9.19 -15.05
CA ARG A 58 -9.09 -10.03 -14.52
C ARG A 58 -8.85 -10.44 -13.07
N LEU A 59 -7.61 -10.77 -12.71
CA LEU A 59 -7.26 -11.16 -11.35
C LEU A 59 -7.39 -9.99 -10.37
N ALA A 60 -6.93 -8.79 -10.75
CA ALA A 60 -7.11 -7.57 -9.96
C ALA A 60 -8.60 -7.30 -9.68
N ARG A 61 -9.43 -7.36 -10.73
CA ARG A 61 -10.88 -7.18 -10.60
C ARG A 61 -11.54 -8.24 -9.72
N ALA A 62 -11.06 -9.49 -9.76
CA ALA A 62 -11.60 -10.57 -8.93
C ALA A 62 -11.27 -10.37 -7.43
N LEU A 63 -10.10 -9.82 -7.11
CA LEU A 63 -9.71 -9.51 -5.73
C LEU A 63 -10.47 -8.29 -5.18
N GLU A 64 -10.75 -7.30 -6.02
CA GLU A 64 -11.56 -6.12 -5.66
C GLU A 64 -13.05 -6.46 -5.41
N GLN A 65 -13.57 -7.53 -6.03
CA GLN A 65 -14.98 -7.91 -5.97
C GLN A 65 -15.30 -8.98 -4.91
N ALA A 66 -14.31 -9.46 -4.15
CA ALA A 66 -14.53 -10.45 -3.11
C ALA A 66 -15.38 -9.84 -1.95
N PRO A 67 -16.51 -10.46 -1.56
CA PRO A 67 -17.38 -9.90 -0.52
C PRO A 67 -16.67 -9.87 0.84
N SER A 68 -16.74 -8.74 1.53
CA SER A 68 -16.29 -8.61 2.91
C SER A 68 -17.32 -9.26 3.84
N GLU A 69 -17.02 -10.45 4.37
CA GLU A 69 -17.81 -10.99 5.49
C GLU A 69 -17.57 -10.10 6.73
N GLY A 70 -18.65 -9.53 7.25
CA GLY A 70 -18.64 -8.57 8.35
C GLY A 70 -18.08 -9.18 9.64
N TRP A 71 -17.11 -8.49 10.25
CA TRP A 71 -16.55 -8.88 11.53
C TRP A 71 -17.37 -8.30 12.69
N ILE A 72 -17.83 -9.16 13.60
CA ILE A 72 -18.42 -8.80 14.90
C ILE A 72 -17.34 -8.16 15.78
N THR A 73 -17.41 -6.84 16.00
CA THR A 73 -16.39 -6.13 16.79
C THR A 73 -16.67 -6.18 18.29
N ARG A 74 -15.59 -6.12 19.08
CA ARG A 74 -15.52 -6.16 20.56
C ARG A 74 -16.28 -5.03 21.30
N ARG A 75 -17.14 -4.26 20.60
CA ARG A 75 -18.03 -3.24 21.19
C ARG A 75 -19.27 -3.82 21.89
N ALA A 76 -19.55 -5.12 21.73
CA ALA A 76 -20.62 -5.80 22.47
C ALA A 76 -20.27 -6.12 23.94
N ALA A 77 -19.06 -5.78 24.42
CA ALA A 77 -18.58 -6.23 25.72
C ALA A 77 -18.18 -5.12 26.72
N LEU A 78 -18.24 -3.83 26.36
CA LEU A 78 -17.82 -2.77 27.30
C LEU A 78 -18.79 -1.59 27.32
N VAL A 79 -19.26 -1.29 28.54
CA VAL A 79 -20.05 -0.13 29.00
C VAL A 79 -21.58 -0.31 28.99
N ALA A 80 -22.03 -1.40 29.64
CA ALA A 80 -22.94 -1.25 30.78
C ALA A 80 -22.08 -0.88 32.00
N GLY A 81 -22.29 0.30 32.59
CA GLY A 81 -21.51 0.77 33.74
C GLY A 81 -21.84 2.22 34.10
N LEU A 82 -22.82 2.39 34.99
CA LEU A 82 -23.35 3.62 35.59
C LEU A 82 -22.31 4.54 36.25
N GLY A 83 -22.64 5.83 36.40
CA GLY A 83 -22.23 6.65 37.56
C GLY A 83 -22.41 8.18 37.41
N LEU A 84 -23.19 8.81 38.30
CA LEU A 84 -23.73 10.18 38.30
C LEU A 84 -22.88 11.26 39.05
N ALA A 85 -23.27 12.54 38.83
CA ALA A 85 -23.20 13.75 39.69
C ALA A 85 -21.93 14.63 39.63
N ALA A 86 -21.91 15.96 39.81
CA ALA A 86 -22.87 17.09 39.81
C ALA A 86 -22.08 18.44 39.98
N GLY A 87 -22.51 19.52 39.32
CA GLY A 87 -22.49 20.96 39.71
C GLY A 87 -21.20 21.69 40.18
N ALA A 88 -20.90 22.85 39.56
CA ALA A 88 -20.66 24.16 40.22
C ALA A 88 -20.54 25.30 39.18
N ALA A 89 -21.12 26.45 39.49
CA ALA A 89 -21.22 27.66 38.68
C ALA A 89 -20.12 28.69 38.99
N GLY A 90 -19.86 29.64 38.08
CA GLY A 90 -19.38 30.98 38.45
C GLY A 90 -18.44 31.70 37.48
N GLY A 91 -18.86 32.88 37.01
CA GLY A 91 -18.02 34.09 36.92
C GLY A 91 -17.22 34.33 35.63
N GLY A 92 -17.56 35.40 34.91
CA GLY A 92 -16.96 35.77 33.63
C GLY A 92 -15.68 36.61 33.68
N VAL A 93 -15.08 36.82 32.50
CA VAL A 93 -14.25 37.98 32.17
C VAL A 93 -14.56 38.40 30.75
N LEU A 94 -15.23 39.55 30.63
CA LEU A 94 -15.40 40.30 29.39
C LEU A 94 -14.08 41.02 29.03
N GLY A 95 -13.71 40.91 27.76
CA GLY A 95 -13.17 42.02 26.96
C GLY A 95 -11.71 42.42 27.16
N ARG A 96 -10.81 41.85 26.35
CA ARG A 96 -9.64 42.57 25.85
C ARG A 96 -9.36 42.26 24.38
N ALA A 97 -9.32 43.36 23.61
CA ALA A 97 -8.57 43.58 22.38
C ALA A 97 -9.09 42.94 21.09
N LEU A 98 -10.04 43.63 20.45
CA LEU A 98 -9.99 43.78 19.00
C LEU A 98 -8.75 44.62 18.65
N GLU A 99 -7.66 43.96 18.27
CA GLU A 99 -6.68 44.56 17.36
C GLU A 99 -6.71 43.77 16.05
N PRO A 100 -6.64 44.44 14.88
CA PRO A 100 -6.60 43.74 13.60
C PRO A 100 -5.33 42.91 13.54
N ARG A 101 -5.48 41.58 13.63
CA ARG A 101 -4.39 40.65 13.38
C ARG A 101 -3.98 40.79 11.92
N PRO A 102 -2.72 41.15 11.60
CA PRO A 102 -2.25 41.12 10.22
C PRO A 102 -2.47 39.70 9.69
N ALA A 103 -3.13 39.61 8.54
CA ALA A 103 -3.37 38.33 7.89
C ALA A 103 -2.03 37.64 7.69
N ALA A 104 -1.91 36.41 8.20
CA ALA A 104 -0.75 35.57 7.95
C ALA A 104 -0.54 35.49 6.43
N ALA A 105 0.63 35.91 5.96
CA ALA A 105 0.97 35.80 4.56
C ALA A 105 0.85 34.33 4.14
N SER A 106 0.11 34.07 3.07
CA SER A 106 0.02 32.75 2.47
C SER A 106 1.41 32.35 1.98
N VAL A 107 2.01 31.34 2.62
CA VAL A 107 3.23 30.72 2.09
C VAL A 107 2.81 29.96 0.84
N GLU A 108 3.24 30.45 -0.32
CA GLU A 108 3.00 29.73 -1.57
C GLU A 108 3.70 28.37 -1.53
N PRO A 109 3.03 27.28 -1.96
CA PRO A 109 3.68 25.97 -2.05
C PRO A 109 4.91 26.03 -2.94
N ILE A 110 6.03 25.49 -2.45
CA ILE A 110 7.22 25.29 -3.27
C ILE A 110 6.86 24.23 -4.32
N VAL A 111 6.75 24.64 -5.58
CA VAL A 111 6.50 23.73 -6.71
C VAL A 111 7.84 23.23 -7.24
N PRO A 112 8.21 21.95 -7.06
CA PRO A 112 9.48 21.44 -7.54
C PRO A 112 9.44 21.27 -9.06
N MET A 113 10.47 21.73 -9.77
CA MET A 113 10.59 21.54 -11.24
C MET A 113 10.67 20.05 -11.63
N HIS A 114 11.17 19.21 -10.73
CA HIS A 114 11.29 17.76 -10.91
C HIS A 114 10.80 17.03 -9.65
N ALA A 115 9.48 16.92 -9.48
CA ALA A 115 8.87 16.19 -8.36
C ALA A 115 8.63 14.72 -8.73
N ARG A 116 9.01 13.80 -7.83
CA ARG A 116 8.57 12.39 -7.90
C ARG A 116 7.52 12.15 -6.83
N TRP A 117 6.38 11.59 -7.22
CA TRP A 117 5.37 11.14 -6.28
C TRP A 117 5.86 9.90 -5.51
N ILE A 118 5.74 9.94 -4.19
CA ILE A 118 6.06 8.84 -3.29
C ILE A 118 4.77 8.40 -2.61
N ASP A 119 4.48 7.11 -2.71
CA ASP A 119 3.33 6.50 -2.04
C ASP A 119 3.63 6.33 -0.54
N VAL A 120 2.78 6.88 0.33
CA VAL A 120 3.08 7.02 1.77
C VAL A 120 2.06 6.36 2.71
N ALA A 121 0.79 6.30 2.33
CA ALA A 121 -0.28 5.72 3.16
C ALA A 121 -1.46 5.28 2.29
N ALA A 122 -2.24 4.29 2.75
CA ALA A 122 -3.56 4.04 2.18
C ALA A 122 -4.55 5.08 2.69
N MET A 123 -5.58 5.42 1.89
CA MET A 123 -6.66 6.30 2.34
C MET A 123 -7.37 5.77 3.59
N SER A 124 -7.53 4.45 3.69
CA SER A 124 -8.10 3.76 4.85
C SER A 124 -7.25 3.92 6.12
N ASP A 125 -5.96 4.22 6.00
CA ASP A 125 -5.11 4.46 7.15
C ASP A 125 -5.22 5.89 7.70
N LEU A 126 -5.91 6.78 6.98
CA LEU A 126 -6.14 8.16 7.38
C LEU A 126 -7.50 8.26 8.05
N VAL A 127 -7.48 8.45 9.37
CA VAL A 127 -8.68 8.70 10.16
C VAL A 127 -9.07 10.17 9.99
N GLU A 128 -10.32 10.42 9.62
CA GLU A 128 -10.83 11.78 9.45
C GLU A 128 -10.72 12.58 10.76
N GLY A 129 -10.26 13.83 10.66
CA GLY A 129 -9.99 14.68 11.82
C GLY A 129 -8.71 14.35 12.59
N GLN A 130 -7.92 13.35 12.19
CA GLN A 130 -6.61 13.05 12.80
C GLN A 130 -5.47 13.28 11.82
N GLY A 131 -4.34 13.78 12.36
CA GLY A 131 -3.10 13.91 11.61
C GLY A 131 -2.30 12.62 11.63
N LYS A 132 -2.02 12.06 10.46
CA LYS A 132 -1.08 10.93 10.32
C LYS A 132 0.27 11.43 9.87
N ARG A 133 1.32 11.16 10.64
CA ARG A 133 2.69 11.41 10.23
C ARG A 133 3.13 10.40 9.16
N VAL A 134 3.75 10.90 8.11
CA VAL A 134 4.30 10.11 7.00
C VAL A 134 5.68 10.63 6.60
N THR A 135 6.42 9.82 5.86
CA THR A 135 7.72 10.19 5.30
C THR A 135 7.73 9.90 3.80
N ALA A 136 7.95 10.92 2.98
CA ALA A 136 8.15 10.84 1.54
C ALA A 136 9.62 11.08 1.20
N GLY A 137 10.42 10.01 1.09
CA GLY A 137 11.87 10.15 0.89
C GLY A 137 12.53 10.72 2.15
N SER A 138 13.15 11.90 2.04
CA SER A 138 13.73 12.63 3.18
C SER A 138 12.78 13.66 3.80
N ILE A 139 11.55 13.80 3.27
CA ILE A 139 10.58 14.82 3.70
C ILE A 139 9.58 14.19 4.66
N GLY A 140 9.52 14.69 5.90
CA GLY A 140 8.47 14.37 6.85
C GLY A 140 7.25 15.28 6.68
N ALA A 141 6.05 14.70 6.77
CA ALA A 141 4.80 15.45 6.65
C ALA A 141 3.72 14.89 7.58
N TYR A 142 2.77 15.74 7.95
CA TYR A 142 1.47 15.31 8.47
C TYR A 142 0.43 15.38 7.36
N VAL A 143 -0.31 14.29 7.18
CA VAL A 143 -1.41 14.18 6.22
C VAL A 143 -2.73 14.14 6.97
N PHE A 144 -3.69 14.92 6.49
CA PHE A 144 -5.03 15.03 7.04
C PHE A 144 -6.05 14.63 5.97
N ARG A 145 -7.07 13.88 6.37
CA ARG A 145 -8.18 13.46 5.51
C ARG A 145 -9.42 14.32 5.77
N ARG A 146 -10.10 14.69 4.68
CA ARG A 146 -11.45 15.27 4.68
C ARG A 146 -12.26 14.63 3.56
N GLY A 147 -13.21 13.76 3.91
CA GLY A 147 -13.90 12.89 2.95
C GLY A 147 -12.94 12.09 2.08
N ASP A 148 -13.00 12.28 0.77
CA ASP A 148 -12.14 11.61 -0.22
C ASP A 148 -10.91 12.45 -0.63
N THR A 149 -10.67 13.56 0.06
CA THR A 149 -9.55 14.47 -0.21
C THR A 149 -8.53 14.45 0.93
N VAL A 150 -7.30 14.87 0.62
CA VAL A 150 -6.21 14.97 1.59
C VAL A 150 -5.52 16.33 1.50
N SER A 151 -5.06 16.83 2.63
CA SER A 151 -4.09 17.94 2.73
C SER A 151 -2.86 17.46 3.49
N ALA A 152 -1.73 18.14 3.29
CA ALA A 152 -0.52 17.85 4.03
C ALA A 152 0.31 19.10 4.30
N VAL A 153 0.99 19.09 5.44
CA VAL A 153 1.94 20.13 5.86
C VAL A 153 3.23 19.48 6.36
N SER A 154 4.32 20.24 6.32
CA SER A 154 5.61 19.83 6.88
C SER A 154 5.45 19.33 8.31
N SER A 155 6.12 18.23 8.65
CA SER A 155 6.20 17.77 10.04
C SER A 155 7.27 18.50 10.84
N ILE A 156 8.03 19.39 10.20
CA ILE A 156 9.07 20.21 10.81
C ILE A 156 8.50 21.58 11.19
N CYS A 157 8.73 21.99 12.43
CA CYS A 157 8.34 23.29 12.95
C CYS A 157 8.94 24.44 12.13
N SER A 158 8.15 25.50 11.90
CA SER A 158 8.59 26.68 11.14
C SER A 158 9.55 27.59 11.91
N HIS A 159 9.75 27.37 13.20
CA HIS A 159 10.72 28.09 14.03
C HIS A 159 12.13 27.52 13.86
N LEU A 160 12.31 26.24 14.19
CA LEU A 160 13.56 25.48 14.20
C LEU A 160 13.25 24.04 13.80
N PRO A 161 14.24 23.22 13.38
CA PRO A 161 14.02 21.89 12.82
C PRO A 161 13.63 20.82 13.87
N CYS A 162 12.69 21.15 14.76
CA CYS A 162 12.04 20.22 15.67
C CYS A 162 10.93 19.48 14.91
N GLU A 163 10.88 18.18 15.13
CA GLU A 163 9.79 17.33 14.65
C GLU A 163 8.52 17.59 15.48
N LEU A 164 7.41 17.89 14.80
CA LEU A 164 6.11 18.11 15.43
C LEU A 164 5.45 16.78 15.78
N SER A 165 4.62 16.80 16.83
CA SER A 165 3.75 15.69 17.21
C SER A 165 2.28 16.10 17.11
N TRP A 166 1.41 15.19 16.70
CA TRP A 166 -0.04 15.40 16.76
C TRP A 166 -0.54 15.16 18.20
N ASP A 167 -1.22 16.14 18.78
CA ASP A 167 -1.76 16.07 20.14
C ASP A 167 -3.25 15.72 20.19
N ASP A 168 -3.72 15.32 21.38
CA ASP A 168 -5.13 14.97 21.63
C ASP A 168 -6.10 16.16 21.47
N GLY A 169 -5.56 17.40 21.43
CA GLY A 169 -6.32 18.61 21.19
C GLY A 169 -6.58 18.86 19.70
N GLY A 170 -5.99 18.08 18.80
CA GLY A 170 -6.13 18.28 17.36
C GLY A 170 -5.14 19.30 16.79
N HIS A 171 -3.95 19.41 17.38
CA HIS A 171 -2.92 20.33 16.94
C HIS A 171 -1.59 19.62 16.67
N LEU A 172 -0.77 20.26 15.84
CA LEU A 172 0.64 19.92 15.71
C LEU A 172 1.42 20.67 16.79
N ALA A 173 1.87 19.96 17.81
CA ALA A 173 2.62 20.50 18.93
C ALA A 173 4.14 20.34 18.73
N CYS A 174 4.88 21.41 18.97
CA CYS A 174 6.33 21.37 19.01
C CYS A 174 6.81 20.88 20.39
N PRO A 175 7.72 19.90 20.48
CA PRO A 175 8.24 19.43 21.77
C PRO A 175 9.26 20.41 22.39
N CYS A 176 9.83 21.30 21.58
CA CYS A 176 10.91 22.20 22.01
C CYS A 176 10.39 23.39 22.84
N HIS A 177 9.22 23.93 22.47
CA HIS A 177 8.62 25.15 23.01
C HIS A 177 7.10 25.06 22.83
N PRO A 178 6.28 25.88 23.52
CA PRO A 178 4.81 25.81 23.45
C PRO A 178 4.22 26.34 22.13
N ALA A 179 4.91 26.18 21.01
CA ALA A 179 4.40 26.44 19.67
C ALA A 179 3.45 25.31 19.26
N ARG A 180 2.28 25.68 18.75
CA ARG A 180 1.28 24.76 18.19
C ARG A 180 0.83 25.26 16.83
N PHE A 181 0.38 24.35 15.97
CA PHE A 181 -0.16 24.67 14.66
C PHE A 181 -1.48 23.95 14.42
N THR A 182 -2.39 24.57 13.66
CA THR A 182 -3.62 23.93 13.18
C THR A 182 -3.29 22.85 12.14
N PRO A 183 -4.25 21.98 11.76
CA PRO A 183 -4.07 21.02 10.65
C PRO A 183 -3.65 21.66 9.32
N GLU A 184 -4.10 22.89 9.07
CA GLU A 184 -3.72 23.70 7.91
C GLU A 184 -2.34 24.35 8.05
N GLY A 185 -1.65 24.13 9.17
CA GLY A 185 -0.30 24.64 9.42
C GLY A 185 -0.23 26.07 9.96
N HIS A 186 -1.37 26.66 10.36
CA HIS A 186 -1.37 28.01 10.91
C HIS A 186 -0.86 28.01 12.35
N PRO A 187 0.03 28.93 12.73
CA PRO A 187 0.53 29.03 14.10
C PRO A 187 -0.59 29.42 15.05
N MET A 188 -0.54 28.83 16.25
CA MET A 188 -1.46 29.10 17.34
C MET A 188 -0.71 29.76 18.49
N GLY A 189 -1.29 30.83 19.05
CA GLY A 189 -0.70 31.61 20.12
C GLY A 189 -0.25 33.00 19.68
N SER A 190 0.42 33.71 20.59
CA SER A 190 0.88 35.09 20.40
C SER A 190 2.26 35.20 19.74
N TYR A 191 3.00 34.09 19.63
CA TYR A 191 4.28 34.07 18.93
C TYR A 191 4.02 34.20 17.42
N GLY A 192 4.54 35.26 16.80
CA GLY A 192 4.45 35.53 15.37
C GLY A 192 5.33 34.58 14.55
N LEU A 193 4.97 33.30 14.52
CA LEU A 193 5.64 32.29 13.70
C LEU A 193 5.07 32.30 12.28
N PRO A 194 5.84 31.90 11.25
CA PRO A 194 5.27 31.63 9.94
C PRO A 194 4.44 30.33 9.97
N SER A 195 3.49 30.21 9.04
CA SER A 195 2.78 28.93 8.81
C SER A 195 3.74 27.83 8.36
N LEU A 196 3.38 26.58 8.62
CA LEU A 196 4.11 25.43 8.12
C LEU A 196 4.07 25.38 6.59
N ASN A 197 5.18 24.92 5.99
CA ASN A 197 5.23 24.73 4.55
C ASN A 197 4.20 23.67 4.12
N PRO A 198 3.33 23.95 3.14
CA PRO A 198 2.42 22.95 2.61
C PRO A 198 3.21 21.88 1.85
N VAL A 199 2.75 20.64 1.93
CA VAL A 199 3.31 19.50 1.20
C VAL A 199 2.27 19.01 0.20
N HIS A 200 2.66 18.86 -1.07
CA HIS A 200 1.76 18.34 -2.09
C HIS A 200 1.40 16.89 -1.80
N ALA A 201 0.10 16.63 -1.66
CA ALA A 201 -0.48 15.30 -1.48
C ALA A 201 -1.61 15.08 -2.48
N ARG A 202 -1.77 13.83 -2.92
CA ARG A 202 -2.88 13.41 -3.79
C ARG A 202 -3.30 11.99 -3.47
N VAL A 203 -4.55 11.68 -3.74
CA VAL A 203 -5.08 10.32 -3.71
C VAL A 203 -4.91 9.72 -5.09
N THR A 204 -4.48 8.46 -5.16
CA THR A 204 -4.43 7.72 -6.42
C THR A 204 -5.30 6.48 -6.34
N ALA A 205 -5.58 5.87 -7.49
CA ALA A 205 -6.36 4.64 -7.57
C ALA A 205 -5.54 3.38 -7.25
N GLU A 206 -4.24 3.51 -6.92
CA GLU A 206 -3.40 2.36 -6.62
C GLU A 206 -3.74 1.75 -5.25
N GLY A 207 -4.01 0.44 -5.25
CA GLY A 207 -4.36 -0.29 -4.04
C GLY A 207 -3.14 -0.65 -3.16
N ARG A 208 -3.35 -0.58 -1.85
CA ARG A 208 -2.45 -1.12 -0.83
C ARG A 208 -3.09 -2.36 -0.18
N ILE A 209 -2.26 -3.28 0.26
CA ILE A 209 -2.70 -4.46 1.01
C ILE A 209 -3.09 -4.02 2.41
N ASP A 210 -4.35 -4.21 2.79
CA ASP A 210 -4.79 -3.99 4.17
C ASP A 210 -4.28 -5.08 5.13
N GLY A 211 -4.46 -4.90 6.43
CA GLY A 211 -3.97 -5.82 7.45
C GLY A 211 -4.57 -7.23 7.36
N ILE A 212 -5.84 -7.35 7.00
CA ILE A 212 -6.55 -8.63 6.91
C ILE A 212 -6.03 -9.41 5.71
N LEU A 213 -6.00 -8.76 4.54
CA LEU A 213 -5.49 -9.33 3.31
C LEU A 213 -4.01 -9.67 3.44
N GLY A 214 -3.21 -8.78 4.05
CA GLY A 214 -1.79 -9.00 4.29
C GLY A 214 -1.53 -10.22 5.19
N ALA A 215 -2.29 -10.36 6.27
CA ALA A 215 -2.19 -11.52 7.16
C ALA A 215 -2.63 -12.82 6.48
N ALA A 216 -3.72 -12.78 5.69
CA ALA A 216 -4.20 -13.93 4.93
C ALA A 216 -3.21 -14.36 3.85
N LEU A 217 -2.67 -13.41 3.08
CA LEU A 217 -1.69 -13.66 2.04
C LEU A 217 -0.42 -14.27 2.63
N ARG A 218 0.11 -13.71 3.71
CA ARG A 218 1.27 -14.25 4.42
C ARG A 218 1.06 -15.72 4.84
N ARG A 219 -0.06 -16.04 5.51
CA ARG A 219 -0.35 -17.42 5.93
C ARG A 219 -0.41 -18.39 4.75
N ASN A 220 -0.94 -17.96 3.61
CA ASN A 220 -0.99 -18.79 2.40
C ASN A 220 0.38 -19.01 1.78
N LEU A 221 1.22 -17.96 1.73
CA LEU A 221 2.60 -18.06 1.25
C LEU A 221 3.42 -19.01 2.14
N GLU A 222 3.32 -18.86 3.47
CA GLU A 222 3.96 -19.77 4.44
C GLU A 222 3.55 -21.24 4.22
N ARG A 223 2.25 -21.51 4.06
CA ARG A 223 1.74 -22.87 3.76
C ARG A 223 2.24 -23.42 2.43
N ALA A 224 2.47 -22.55 1.45
CA ALA A 224 3.00 -22.93 0.14
C ALA A 224 4.53 -23.11 0.13
N GLY A 225 5.21 -22.90 1.27
CA GLY A 225 6.68 -22.93 1.36
C GLY A 225 7.36 -21.71 0.74
N VAL A 226 6.60 -20.67 0.39
CA VAL A 226 7.12 -19.38 -0.13
C VAL A 226 7.18 -18.41 1.04
N ILE A 227 8.37 -18.05 1.50
CA ILE A 227 8.52 -17.16 2.66
C ILE A 227 8.52 -15.72 2.18
N ALA A 228 7.50 -14.95 2.56
CA ALA A 228 7.48 -13.50 2.36
C ALA A 228 7.96 -12.78 3.63
N ASP A 229 8.67 -11.67 3.43
CA ASP A 229 9.15 -10.82 4.51
C ASP A 229 8.02 -10.24 5.39
N HIS A 230 8.41 -9.63 6.51
CA HIS A 230 7.67 -9.68 7.76
C HIS A 230 6.47 -8.72 7.85
N ARG A 231 6.18 -7.92 6.82
CA ARG A 231 4.97 -7.07 6.76
C ARG A 231 4.50 -6.79 5.33
N LEU A 232 3.35 -7.36 4.97
CA LEU A 232 2.68 -7.11 3.68
C LEU A 232 1.66 -5.95 3.75
N GLU A 233 1.10 -5.71 4.93
CA GLU A 233 0.16 -4.61 5.16
C GLU A 233 0.79 -3.24 4.82
N GLY A 234 -0.01 -2.38 4.20
CA GLY A 234 0.38 -1.05 3.76
C GLY A 234 1.25 -1.05 2.51
N ARG A 235 1.73 -2.21 2.04
CA ARG A 235 2.49 -2.30 0.78
C ARG A 235 1.55 -2.22 -0.40
N ARG A 236 2.02 -1.60 -1.50
CA ARG A 236 1.26 -1.60 -2.74
C ARG A 236 1.17 -3.01 -3.32
N ILE A 237 0.00 -3.31 -3.87
CA ILE A 237 -0.32 -4.64 -4.41
C ILE A 237 0.64 -5.01 -5.54
N ASP A 238 0.97 -4.07 -6.44
CA ASP A 238 1.90 -4.27 -7.55
C ASP A 238 3.26 -4.81 -7.07
N ARG A 239 3.85 -4.14 -6.08
CA ARG A 239 5.16 -4.51 -5.54
C ARG A 239 5.16 -5.84 -4.80
N VAL A 240 4.10 -6.12 -4.05
CA VAL A 240 3.97 -7.41 -3.34
C VAL A 240 3.90 -8.55 -4.35
N LEU A 241 3.18 -8.38 -5.44
CA LEU A 241 3.13 -9.37 -6.52
C LEU A 241 4.49 -9.53 -7.19
N ASP A 242 5.17 -8.43 -7.54
CA ASP A 242 6.51 -8.46 -8.13
C ASP A 242 7.50 -9.24 -7.24
N ASP A 243 7.51 -8.98 -5.93
CA ASP A 243 8.37 -9.69 -4.96
C ASP A 243 8.03 -11.19 -4.88
N ILE A 244 6.74 -11.56 -4.85
CA ILE A 244 6.32 -12.97 -4.83
C ILE A 244 6.81 -13.69 -6.09
N PHE A 245 6.70 -13.04 -7.26
CA PHE A 245 7.19 -13.62 -8.51
C PHE A 245 8.71 -13.71 -8.56
N ALA A 246 9.43 -12.72 -8.04
CA ALA A 246 10.88 -12.79 -7.91
C ALA A 246 11.31 -13.96 -7.02
N LEU A 247 10.67 -14.13 -5.84
CA LEU A 247 10.90 -15.28 -4.95
C LEU A 247 10.61 -16.61 -5.63
N GLN A 248 9.51 -16.70 -6.39
CA GLN A 248 9.18 -17.90 -7.17
C GLN A 248 10.25 -18.21 -8.22
N ALA A 249 10.74 -17.19 -8.95
CA ALA A 249 11.79 -17.37 -9.95
C ALA A 249 13.08 -17.90 -9.31
N GLN A 250 13.50 -17.33 -8.17
CA GLN A 250 14.65 -17.81 -7.39
C GLN A 250 14.48 -19.27 -6.95
N LEU A 251 13.33 -19.62 -6.36
CA LEU A 251 13.04 -21.00 -5.92
C LEU A 251 13.04 -22.01 -7.07
N LEU A 252 12.71 -21.57 -8.29
CA LEU A 252 12.74 -22.39 -9.49
C LEU A 252 14.11 -22.41 -10.18
N GLY A 253 15.14 -21.77 -9.61
CA GLY A 253 16.47 -21.66 -10.22
C GLY A 253 16.49 -20.78 -11.47
N GLN A 254 15.50 -19.90 -11.63
CA GLN A 254 15.36 -18.93 -12.70
C GLN A 254 15.92 -17.59 -12.23
N GLU A 255 17.21 -17.52 -11.90
CA GLU A 255 17.86 -16.23 -11.63
C GLU A 255 17.80 -15.36 -12.90
N PRO A 256 17.58 -14.04 -12.78
CA PRO A 256 17.71 -13.15 -13.92
C PRO A 256 19.14 -13.24 -14.45
N GLU A 257 19.32 -13.41 -15.76
CA GLU A 257 20.63 -13.22 -16.38
C GLU A 257 21.12 -11.82 -16.01
N ASP A 258 22.13 -11.81 -15.17
CA ASP A 258 22.83 -10.64 -14.69
C ASP A 258 23.17 -9.77 -15.91
N SER A 259 22.76 -8.51 -15.87
CA SER A 259 22.99 -7.52 -16.94
C SER A 259 24.46 -7.11 -16.98
N ARG A 260 25.36 -8.07 -17.13
CA ARG A 260 26.74 -7.84 -17.53
C ARG A 260 26.76 -7.89 -19.05
N HIS A 261 27.44 -6.92 -19.64
CA HIS A 261 27.57 -6.67 -21.10
C HIS A 261 26.51 -5.74 -21.71
N HIS A 262 26.52 -4.46 -21.31
CA HIS A 262 26.45 -3.36 -22.28
C HIS A 262 27.09 -2.09 -21.69
N ASN A 263 28.41 -2.11 -21.55
CA ASN A 263 29.20 -0.90 -21.68
C ASN A 263 30.51 -1.29 -22.37
N GLY A 264 30.53 -1.15 -23.69
CA GLY A 264 31.56 -1.67 -24.55
C GLY A 264 31.25 -1.45 -26.02
N GLN A 265 30.95 -0.20 -26.38
CA GLN A 265 31.34 0.47 -27.63
C GLN A 265 30.79 1.90 -27.64
#